data_AF-A0A525VVI4-F1
#
_entry.id   AF-A0A525VVI4-F1
#
_cell.length_a   1.000
_cell.length_b   1.000
_cell.length_c   1.000
_cell.angle_alpha   90.00
_cell.angle_beta   90.00
_cell.angle_gamma   90.00
#
_symmetry.space_group_name_H-M   'P 1'
#
loop_
_entity.id
_entity.type
_entity.pdbx_description
1 polymer ?
#
loop_
_entity_poly.entity_id
_entity_poly.type
_entity_poly.pdbx_seq_one_letter_code
_entity_poly.pdbx_strand_id
1 'polypeptide(L)'
;MRVLTAQAGRAAELGQWDRVEDCYRLRGEHLSDHPMPPALATDLTVFDREVEARITNARLAVQSQLNEAAKIRQNLQGVRSWQGLREIEQPIMDQLA
;
A
#
# COMPACT_ATOMS: atom_id res chain seq x y z
N MET A 1 -9.12 -1.62 25.57
CA MET A 1 -7.73 -1.17 25.25
C MET A 1 -6.84 -2.28 24.73
N ARG A 2 -6.29 -3.20 25.55
CA ARG A 2 -5.44 -4.32 25.03
C ARG A 2 -6.08 -5.15 23.92
N VAL A 3 -7.38 -5.46 24.06
CA VAL A 3 -8.14 -6.21 23.04
C VAL A 3 -8.22 -5.45 21.72
N LEU A 4 -8.50 -4.14 21.74
CA LEU A 4 -8.57 -3.31 20.53
C LEU A 4 -7.22 -3.21 19.83
N THR A 5 -6.14 -3.01 20.59
CA THR A 5 -4.79 -2.93 20.01
C THR A 5 -4.32 -4.27 19.45
N ALA A 6 -4.66 -5.40 20.10
CA ALA A 6 -4.40 -6.73 19.56
C ALA A 6 -5.24 -7.03 18.30
N GLN A 7 -6.48 -6.56 18.25
CA GLN A 7 -7.34 -6.66 17.06
C GLN A 7 -6.77 -5.84 15.90
N ALA A 8 -6.25 -4.63 16.16
CA ALA A 8 -5.55 -3.83 15.17
C ALA A 8 -4.31 -4.57 14.63
N GLY A 9 -3.53 -5.21 15.50
CA GLY A 9 -2.41 -6.08 15.11
C GLY A 9 -2.82 -7.17 14.11
N ARG A 10 -3.84 -7.96 14.46
CA ARG A 10 -4.35 -9.03 13.57
C ARG A 10 -4.96 -8.48 12.28
N ALA A 11 -5.66 -7.36 12.33
CA ALA A 11 -6.20 -6.73 11.13
C ALA A 11 -5.07 -6.26 10.20
N ALA A 12 -3.99 -5.69 10.75
CA ALA A 12 -2.82 -5.27 10.00
C ALA A 12 -2.07 -6.47 9.38
N GLU A 13 -1.99 -7.61 10.06
CA GLU A 13 -1.43 -8.86 9.50
C GLU A 13 -2.19 -9.34 8.27
N LEU A 14 -3.51 -9.15 8.25
CA LEU A 14 -4.38 -9.57 7.16
C LEU A 14 -4.57 -8.48 6.09
N GLY A 15 -3.91 -7.33 6.22
CA GLY A 15 -4.08 -6.18 5.33
C GLY A 15 -5.47 -5.54 5.38
N GLN A 16 -6.21 -5.73 6.47
CA GLN A 16 -7.57 -5.21 6.68
C GLN A 16 -7.51 -3.78 7.24
N TRP A 17 -7.07 -2.82 6.43
CA TRP A 17 -6.74 -1.46 6.89
C TRP A 17 -7.93 -0.70 7.48
N ASP A 18 -9.13 -0.84 6.91
CA ASP A 18 -10.35 -0.22 7.45
C ASP A 18 -10.62 -0.69 8.89
N ARG A 19 -10.36 -1.98 9.16
CA ARG A 19 -10.51 -2.55 10.52
C ARG A 19 -9.43 -2.05 11.47
N VAL A 20 -8.21 -1.78 10.97
CA VAL A 20 -7.15 -1.15 11.77
C VAL A 20 -7.58 0.25 12.19
N GLU A 21 -8.12 1.03 11.25
CA GLU A 21 -8.65 2.38 11.51
C GLU A 21 -9.78 2.35 12.54
N ASP A 22 -10.77 1.45 12.38
CA ASP A 22 -11.85 1.29 13.34
C ASP A 22 -11.36 0.95 14.75
N CYS A 23 -10.35 0.08 14.87
CA CYS A 23 -9.76 -0.27 16.16
C CYS A 23 -9.12 0.96 16.83
N TYR A 24 -8.40 1.79 16.07
CA TYR A 24 -7.78 3.00 16.61
C TYR A 24 -8.78 4.10 16.93
N ARG A 25 -9.84 4.24 16.13
CA ARG A 25 -10.95 5.16 16.41
C ARG A 25 -11.63 4.82 17.74
N LEU A 26 -12.07 3.56 17.92
CA LEU A 26 -12.68 3.08 19.16
C LEU A 26 -11.73 3.22 20.35
N ARG A 27 -10.43 2.99 20.14
CA ARG A 27 -9.40 3.18 21.17
C ARG A 27 -9.29 4.66 21.58
N GLY A 28 -9.36 5.57 20.61
CA GLY A 28 -9.39 7.01 20.85
C GLY A 28 -10.59 7.44 21.68
N GLU A 29 -11.79 6.96 21.32
CA GLU A 29 -13.03 7.19 22.08
C GLU A 29 -12.88 6.73 23.54
N HIS A 30 -12.36 5.53 23.77
CA HIS A 30 -12.11 5.04 25.14
C HIS A 30 -11.10 5.88 25.94
N LEU A 31 -10.09 6.45 25.29
CA LEU A 31 -9.07 7.28 25.93
C LEU A 31 -9.59 8.67 26.32
N SER A 32 -10.55 9.20 25.56
CA SER A 32 -11.19 10.48 25.86
C SER A 32 -11.93 10.45 27.21
N ASP A 33 -12.52 9.30 27.55
CA ASP A 33 -13.30 9.15 28.78
C ASP A 33 -12.47 8.68 29.99
N HIS A 34 -11.32 8.03 29.76
CA HIS A 34 -10.56 7.36 30.82
C HIS A 34 -9.04 7.59 30.66
N PRO A 35 -8.39 8.35 31.56
CA PRO A 35 -6.95 8.52 31.51
C PRO A 35 -6.22 7.17 31.68
N MET A 36 -5.21 6.95 30.83
CA MET A 36 -4.48 5.69 30.75
C MET A 36 -3.33 5.63 31.76
N PRO A 37 -3.18 4.54 32.53
CA PRO A 37 -2.00 4.32 33.37
C PRO A 37 -0.72 4.22 32.54
N PRO A 38 0.42 4.81 32.97
CA PRO A 38 1.67 4.76 32.22
C PRO A 38 2.15 3.35 31.85
N ALA A 39 1.99 2.37 32.76
CA ALA A 39 2.35 0.98 32.48
C ALA A 39 1.53 0.38 31.31
N LEU A 40 0.22 0.70 31.26
CA LEU A 40 -0.62 0.27 30.15
C LEU A 40 -0.22 0.98 28.84
N ALA A 41 0.16 2.26 28.90
CA ALA A 41 0.63 2.98 27.71
C ALA A 41 1.89 2.35 27.11
N THR A 42 2.86 1.99 27.95
CA THR A 42 4.09 1.29 27.51
C THR A 42 3.76 -0.03 26.83
N ASP A 43 2.89 -0.84 27.43
CA ASP A 43 2.49 -2.13 26.87
C ASP A 43 1.82 -1.98 25.50
N LEU A 44 0.90 -1.01 25.36
CA LEU A 44 0.21 -0.80 24.08
C LEU A 44 1.15 -0.26 22.99
N THR A 45 2.17 0.51 23.37
CA THR A 45 3.16 1.05 22.43
C THR A 45 3.92 -0.05 21.68
N VAL A 46 4.14 -1.21 22.32
CA VAL A 46 4.78 -2.36 21.66
C VAL A 46 3.93 -2.85 20.49
N PHE A 47 2.63 -3.05 20.72
CA PHE A 47 1.70 -3.45 19.67
C PHE A 47 1.53 -2.37 18.60
N ASP A 48 1.55 -1.09 18.98
CA ASP A 48 1.43 0.01 18.03
C ASP A 48 2.61 0.06 17.06
N ARG A 49 3.84 -0.17 17.54
CA ARG A 49 5.04 -0.27 16.70
C ARG A 49 4.96 -1.45 15.73
N GLU A 50 4.41 -2.56 16.17
CA GLU A 50 4.18 -3.73 15.33
C GLU A 50 3.18 -3.46 14.21
N VAL A 51 2.12 -2.71 14.48
CA VAL A 51 1.16 -2.28 13.45
C VAL A 51 1.80 -1.29 12.49
N GLU A 52 2.55 -0.32 13.02
CA GLU A 52 3.28 0.67 12.22
C GLU A 52 4.27 0.03 11.24
N ALA A 53 5.03 -0.97 11.70
CA ALA A 53 5.95 -1.73 10.85
C ALA A 53 5.21 -2.43 9.70
N ARG A 54 4.04 -3.01 9.97
CA ARG A 54 3.21 -3.67 8.95
C ARG A 54 2.65 -2.66 7.95
N ILE A 55 2.17 -1.51 8.39
CA ILE A 55 1.71 -0.42 7.51
C ILE A 55 2.85 0.06 6.62
N THR A 56 4.05 0.24 7.18
CA THR A 56 5.23 0.67 6.44
C THR A 56 5.59 -0.34 5.35
N ASN A 57 5.64 -1.63 5.68
CA ASN A 57 5.91 -2.69 4.72
C ASN A 57 4.84 -2.76 3.62
N ALA A 58 3.57 -2.62 3.96
CA ALA A 58 2.47 -2.60 2.99
C ALA A 58 2.61 -1.42 2.01
N ARG A 59 2.94 -0.22 2.51
CA ARG A 59 3.19 0.96 1.67
C ARG A 59 4.34 0.74 0.69
N LEU A 60 5.45 0.16 1.16
CA LEU A 60 6.59 -0.17 0.31
C LEU A 60 6.22 -1.18 -0.78
N ALA A 61 5.44 -2.21 -0.43
CA ALA A 61 4.96 -3.21 -1.40
C ALA A 61 4.07 -2.57 -2.47
N VAL A 62 3.10 -1.74 -2.09
CA VAL A 62 2.23 -1.01 -3.04
C VAL A 62 3.05 -0.09 -3.92
N GLN A 63 4.00 0.67 -3.35
CA GLN A 63 4.86 1.56 -4.12
C GLN A 63 5.69 0.78 -5.16
N SER A 64 6.23 -0.38 -4.77
CA SER A 64 6.96 -1.26 -5.69
C SER A 64 6.06 -1.71 -6.85
N GLN A 65 4.83 -2.15 -6.55
CA GLN A 65 3.86 -2.57 -7.58
C GLN A 65 3.48 -1.43 -8.52
N LEU A 66 3.28 -0.21 -8.01
CA LEU A 66 2.98 0.97 -8.83
C LEU A 66 4.14 1.32 -9.76
N ASN A 67 5.38 1.21 -9.28
CA ASN A 67 6.57 1.45 -10.10
C ASN A 67 6.69 0.43 -11.23
N GLU A 68 6.48 -0.87 -10.94
CA GLU A 68 6.49 -1.90 -11.97
C GLU A 68 5.35 -1.73 -12.97
N ALA A 69 4.14 -1.41 -12.51
CA ALA A 69 3.01 -1.10 -13.39
C ALA A 69 3.27 0.11 -14.29
N ALA A 70 3.99 1.13 -13.80
CA ALA A 70 4.41 2.27 -14.61
C ALA A 70 5.42 1.87 -15.69
N LYS A 71 6.44 1.07 -15.36
CA LYS A 71 7.41 0.53 -16.32
C LYS A 71 6.74 -0.30 -17.40
N ILE A 72 5.82 -1.19 -17.02
CA ILE A 72 5.07 -2.03 -17.98
C ILE A 72 4.28 -1.15 -18.95
N ARG A 73 3.57 -0.12 -18.45
CA ARG A 73 2.83 0.82 -19.31
C ARG A 73 3.75 1.56 -20.27
N GLN A 74 4.90 2.04 -19.80
CA GLN A 74 5.90 2.71 -20.65
C GLN A 74 6.43 1.77 -21.74
N ASN A 75 6.77 0.53 -21.39
CA ASN A 75 7.25 -0.47 -22.35
C ASN A 75 6.19 -0.78 -23.41
N LEU A 76 4.93 -0.95 -23.03
CA LEU A 76 3.84 -1.20 -23.97
C LEU A 76 3.59 0.00 -24.89
N GLN A 77 3.68 1.22 -24.38
CA GLN A 77 3.62 2.44 -25.21
C GLN A 77 4.76 2.49 -26.22
N GLY A 78 5.98 2.17 -25.79
CA GLY A 78 7.14 2.04 -26.68
C GLY A 78 6.91 0.98 -27.76
N VAL A 79 6.49 -0.22 -27.41
CA VAL A 79 6.22 -1.29 -28.40
C VAL A 79 5.17 -0.83 -29.43
N ARG A 80 4.09 -0.17 -28.99
CA ARG A 80 3.07 0.37 -29.89
C ARG A 80 3.63 1.46 -30.82
N SER A 81 4.48 2.36 -30.33
CA SER A 81 5.09 3.39 -31.17
C SER A 81 6.05 2.78 -32.20
N TRP A 82 6.82 1.75 -31.82
CA TRP A 82 7.70 1.03 -32.73
C TRP A 82 6.94 0.25 -33.81
N GLN A 83 5.80 -0.35 -33.47
CA GLN A 83 4.92 -1.01 -34.46
C GLN A 83 4.36 0.00 -35.46
N GLY A 84 3.88 1.16 -34.99
CA GLY A 84 3.40 2.22 -35.88
C GLY A 84 4.49 2.76 -36.81
N LEU A 85 5.74 2.89 -36.34
CA LEU A 85 6.86 3.28 -37.20
C LEU A 85 7.17 2.24 -38.27
N ARG A 86 7.17 0.94 -37.93
CA ARG A 86 7.36 -0.14 -38.92
C ARG A 86 6.24 -0.22 -39.95
N GLU A 87 4.99 0.00 -39.54
CA GLU A 87 3.84 0.08 -40.45
C GLU A 87 3.90 1.28 -41.40
N ILE A 88 4.63 2.34 -41.05
CA ILE A 88 4.87 3.50 -41.93
C ILE A 88 6.08 3.27 -42.84
N GLU A 89 7.12 2.56 -42.37
CA GLU A 89 8.31 2.25 -43.18
C GLU A 89 8.04 1.19 -44.28
N GLN A 90 7.24 0.15 -44.01
CA GLN A 90 6.89 -0.87 -45.02
C GLN A 90 6.19 -0.33 -46.28
N PRO A 91 5.15 0.54 -46.21
CA PRO A 91 4.47 1.01 -47.40
C PRO A 91 5.32 1.98 -48.24
N ILE A 92 6.34 2.63 -47.68
CA ILE A 92 7.24 3.51 -48.44
C ILE A 92 8.22 2.68 -49.27
N MET A 93 8.70 1.55 -48.74
CA MET A 93 9.66 0.69 -49.45
C MET A 93 9.03 -0.08 -50.62
N ASP A 94 7.76 -0.47 -50.52
CA ASP A 94 7.03 -1.14 -51.62
C ASP A 94 6.63 -0.20 -52.77
N GLN A 95 6.72 1.12 -52.58
CA GLN A 95 6.43 2.12 -53.63
C GLN A 95 7.66 2.52 -54.46
N LEU A 96 8.84 2.00 -54.13
CA LEU A 96 10.11 2.34 -54.78
C LEU A 96 10.75 1.16 -55.53
N ALA A 97 10.03 0.05 -55.72
CA ALA A 97 10.47 -1.14 -56.45
C ALA A 97 9.77 -1.30 -57.81
#